data_AF-A0A944E3R7-F1
#
_entry.id   AF-A0A944E3R7-F1
#
_cell.length_a   1.000
_cell.length_b   1.000
_cell.length_c   1.000
_cell.angle_alpha   90.00
_cell.angle_beta   90.00
_cell.angle_gamma   90.00
#
_symmetry.space_group_name_H-M   'P 1'
#
loop_
_entity.id
_entity.type
_entity.pdbx_description
1 polymer ?
#
loop_
_entity_poly.entity_id
_entity_poly.type
_entity_poly.pdbx_seq_one_letter_code
_entity_poly.pdbx_strand_id
1 'polypeptide(L)'
;MRTYIGSHEAANAAEFEELALGFDELPAGIDVDLFRGPLGPETPQERAARLDVAREVIADLAAQGEGGDEVAAWDALYADALTRTVPFLRSARAAGRFSGTGEAA
;
A
#
# COMPACT_ATOMS: atom_id res chain seq x y z
N MET A 1 -12.23 -27.38 16.61
CA MET A 1 -12.32 -26.49 17.79
C MET A 1 -12.48 -25.07 17.24
N ARG A 2 -13.42 -24.28 17.76
CA ARG A 2 -13.62 -22.89 17.31
C ARG A 2 -12.92 -21.95 18.28
N THR A 3 -12.26 -20.92 17.77
CA THR A 3 -11.41 -20.03 18.55
C THR A 3 -11.89 -18.60 18.42
N TYR A 4 -11.99 -17.89 19.56
CA TYR A 4 -12.60 -16.57 19.64
C TYR A 4 -11.71 -15.60 20.41
N ILE A 5 -11.73 -14.33 20.00
CA ILE A 5 -11.24 -13.17 20.77
C ILE A 5 -12.40 -12.18 20.90
N GLY A 6 -12.86 -11.94 22.13
CA GLY A 6 -14.09 -11.18 22.37
C GLY A 6 -15.30 -11.83 21.68
N SER A 7 -15.94 -11.08 20.78
CA SER A 7 -17.07 -11.54 19.97
C SER A 7 -16.71 -11.97 18.54
N HIS A 8 -15.42 -12.00 18.17
CA HIS A 8 -14.96 -12.36 16.83
C HIS A 8 -14.42 -13.79 16.79
N GLU A 9 -14.85 -14.56 15.78
CA GLU A 9 -14.34 -15.91 15.49
C GLU A 9 -13.14 -15.82 14.54
N ALA A 10 -12.02 -16.43 14.90
CA ALA A 10 -10.86 -16.52 14.01
C ALA A 10 -11.02 -17.70 13.03
N ALA A 11 -10.91 -17.44 11.73
CA ALA A 11 -11.01 -18.45 10.68
C ALA A 11 -9.72 -19.28 10.54
N ASN A 12 -8.57 -18.74 10.97
CA ASN A 12 -7.29 -19.45 10.96
C ASN A 12 -6.36 -18.99 12.10
N ALA A 13 -5.21 -19.67 12.23
CA ALA A 13 -4.26 -19.41 13.31
C ALA A 13 -3.58 -18.02 13.21
N ALA A 14 -3.35 -17.52 11.99
CA ALA A 14 -2.77 -16.18 11.80
C ALA A 14 -3.76 -15.08 12.21
N GLU A 15 -5.01 -15.21 11.79
CA GLU A 15 -6.08 -14.28 12.20
C GLU A 15 -6.30 -14.30 13.72
N PHE A 16 -6.17 -15.47 14.37
CA PHE A 16 -6.24 -15.55 15.82
C PHE A 16 -5.11 -14.77 16.50
N GLU A 17 -3.88 -14.86 15.98
CA GLU A 17 -2.71 -14.16 16.49
C GLU A 17 -2.87 -12.64 16.34
N GLU A 18 -3.32 -12.18 15.16
CA GLU A 18 -3.65 -10.78 14.89
C GLU A 18 -4.74 -10.24 15.82
N LEU A 19 -5.83 -10.99 16.01
CA LEU A 19 -6.91 -10.58 16.91
C LEU A 19 -6.48 -10.54 18.38
N ALA A 20 -5.59 -11.44 18.81
CA ALA A 20 -5.15 -11.57 20.20
C ALA A 20 -4.06 -10.55 20.58
N LEU A 21 -3.16 -10.25 19.66
CA LEU A 21 -2.00 -9.38 19.89
C LEU A 21 -2.19 -7.96 19.36
N GLY A 22 -3.24 -7.73 18.56
CA GLY A 22 -3.32 -6.56 17.69
C GLY A 22 -2.50 -6.79 16.42
N PHE A 23 -2.71 -5.95 15.40
CA PHE A 23 -1.75 -5.89 14.30
C PHE A 23 -0.39 -5.52 14.90
N ASP A 24 0.70 -6.14 14.44
CA ASP A 24 2.03 -5.57 14.63
C ASP A 24 1.93 -4.15 14.10
N GLU A 25 1.78 -3.17 15.00
CA GLU A 25 1.76 -1.77 14.64
C GLU A 25 3.08 -1.56 13.90
N LEU A 26 2.97 -1.41 12.57
CA LEU A 26 4.09 -0.98 11.76
C LEU A 26 4.71 0.21 12.49
N PRO A 27 6.05 0.33 12.53
CA PRO A 27 6.71 1.45 13.19
C PRO A 27 5.97 2.73 12.85
N ALA A 28 5.62 3.53 13.86
CA ALA A 28 4.81 4.74 13.68
C ALA A 28 5.24 5.50 12.42
N GLY A 29 4.34 5.54 11.43
CA GLY A 29 4.67 6.05 10.11
C GLY A 29 3.69 5.57 9.04
N ILE A 30 3.81 6.18 7.85
CA ILE A 30 2.93 5.89 6.72
C ILE A 30 3.26 4.55 6.05
N ASP A 31 2.23 3.82 5.60
CA ASP A 31 2.40 2.60 4.80
C ASP A 31 2.97 2.96 3.41
N VAL A 32 4.28 2.75 3.24
CA VAL A 32 4.98 3.08 1.99
C VAL A 32 4.47 2.25 0.80
N ASP A 33 4.08 0.99 1.04
CA ASP A 33 3.65 0.08 -0.03
C ASP A 33 2.24 0.40 -0.52
N LEU A 34 1.39 0.97 0.33
CA LEU A 34 0.11 1.57 -0.10
C LEU A 34 0.32 2.61 -1.20
N PHE A 35 1.26 3.54 -1.01
CA PHE A 35 1.47 4.65 -1.96
C PHE A 35 2.33 4.25 -3.15
N ARG A 36 3.49 3.61 -2.93
CA ARG A 36 4.42 3.19 -3.99
C ARG A 36 3.86 2.04 -4.83
N GLY A 37 3.05 1.19 -4.20
CA GLY A 37 2.69 -0.13 -4.71
C GLY A 37 3.74 -1.18 -4.36
N PRO A 38 3.34 -2.47 -4.44
CA PRO A 38 4.20 -3.58 -4.06
C PRO A 38 5.40 -3.69 -5.02
N LEU A 39 6.51 -4.23 -4.50
CA LEU A 39 7.68 -4.57 -5.33
C LEU A 39 7.40 -5.74 -6.29
N GLY A 40 6.37 -6.54 -5.97
CA GLY A 40 5.91 -7.68 -6.75
C GLY A 40 4.92 -7.31 -7.87
N PRO A 41 4.41 -8.34 -8.59
CA PRO A 41 3.33 -8.15 -9.54
C PRO A 41 2.06 -7.65 -8.85
N GLU A 42 1.36 -6.74 -9.53
CA GLU A 42 0.08 -6.19 -9.11
C GLU A 42 -0.83 -6.17 -10.34
N THR A 43 -2.04 -6.72 -10.22
CA THR A 43 -3.05 -6.68 -11.28
C THR A 43 -3.58 -5.26 -11.48
N PRO A 44 -4.16 -4.93 -12.65
CA PRO A 44 -4.77 -3.62 -12.86
C PRO A 44 -5.87 -3.28 -11.85
N GLN A 45 -6.63 -4.27 -11.40
CA GLN A 45 -7.72 -4.12 -10.42
C GLN A 45 -7.16 -3.86 -9.03
N GLU A 46 -6.18 -4.63 -8.57
CA GLU A 46 -5.50 -4.39 -7.29
C GLU A 46 -4.85 -3.01 -7.28
N ARG A 47 -4.19 -2.64 -8.40
CA ARG A 47 -3.62 -1.29 -8.56
C ARG A 47 -4.67 -0.20 -8.46
N ALA A 48 -5.83 -0.39 -9.10
CA ALA A 48 -6.91 0.59 -9.05
C ALA A 48 -7.44 0.76 -7.62
N ALA A 49 -7.72 -0.36 -6.93
CA ALA A 49 -8.18 -0.35 -5.55
C ALA A 49 -7.16 0.30 -4.61
N ARG A 50 -5.88 -0.06 -4.73
CA ARG A 50 -4.81 0.55 -3.94
C ARG A 50 -4.69 2.06 -4.17
N LEU A 51 -4.74 2.50 -5.43
CA LEU A 51 -4.68 3.93 -5.75
C LEU A 51 -5.92 4.70 -5.30
N ASP A 52 -7.07 4.03 -5.18
CA ASP A 52 -8.28 4.63 -4.62
C ASP A 52 -8.09 4.93 -3.13
N VAL A 53 -7.73 3.89 -2.37
CA VAL A 53 -7.42 4.00 -0.93
C VAL A 53 -6.28 5.00 -0.68
N ALA A 54 -5.22 4.97 -1.49
CA ALA A 54 -4.10 5.91 -1.35
C ALA A 54 -4.54 7.38 -1.49
N ARG A 55 -5.50 7.68 -2.37
CA ARG A 55 -6.03 9.05 -2.53
C ARG A 55 -6.87 9.48 -1.33
N GLU A 56 -7.70 8.58 -0.80
CA GLU A 56 -8.49 8.84 0.39
C GLU A 56 -7.58 9.14 1.58
N VAL A 57 -6.56 8.32 1.82
CA VAL A 57 -5.61 8.53 2.93
C VAL A 57 -4.83 9.84 2.78
N ILE A 58 -4.39 10.22 1.57
CA ILE A 58 -3.73 11.52 1.34
C ILE A 58 -4.69 12.68 1.64
N ALA A 59 -5.97 12.57 1.26
CA ALA A 59 -6.96 13.60 1.53
C ALA A 59 -7.23 13.75 3.04
N ASP A 60 -7.32 12.63 3.77
CA ASP A 60 -7.50 12.64 5.22
C ASP A 60 -6.30 13.26 5.95
N LEU A 61 -5.07 12.89 5.57
CA LEU A 61 -3.84 13.47 6.11
C LEU A 61 -3.76 14.98 5.82
N ALA A 62 -4.14 15.40 4.61
CA ALA A 62 -4.18 16.82 4.25
C ALA A 62 -5.20 17.59 5.10
N ALA A 63 -6.40 17.03 5.32
CA ALA A 63 -7.43 17.63 6.17
C ALA A 63 -6.99 17.75 7.63
N GLN A 64 -6.26 16.76 8.16
CA GLN A 64 -5.63 16.83 9.49
C GLN A 64 -4.57 17.94 9.55
N GLY A 65 -3.78 18.08 8.49
CA GLY A 65 -2.83 19.18 8.32
C GLY A 65 -3.48 20.57 8.35
N GLU A 66 -4.59 20.73 7.62
CA GLU A 66 -5.41 21.95 7.66
C GLU A 66 -5.99 22.22 9.06
N GLY A 67 -6.27 21.15 9.82
CA GLY A 67 -6.68 21.19 11.22
C GLY A 67 -5.56 21.56 12.22
N GLY A 68 -4.31 21.71 11.76
CA GLY A 68 -3.16 22.11 12.56
C GLY A 68 -2.20 20.99 12.93
N ASP A 69 -2.38 19.77 12.42
CA ASP A 69 -1.41 18.68 12.59
C ASP A 69 -0.28 18.80 11.55
N GLU A 70 0.83 19.43 11.94
CA GLU A 70 1.97 19.64 11.05
C GLU A 70 2.60 18.32 10.58
N VAL A 71 2.57 17.26 11.41
CA VAL A 71 3.11 15.95 11.02
C VAL A 71 2.25 15.34 9.92
N ALA A 72 0.92 15.37 10.07
CA ALA A 72 0.00 14.90 9.04
C ALA A 72 0.17 15.66 7.71
N ALA A 73 0.43 16.97 7.77
CA ALA A 73 0.71 17.77 6.58
C ALA A 73 1.98 17.30 5.84
N TRP A 74 3.06 17.00 6.58
CA TRP A 74 4.29 16.44 5.99
C TRP A 74 4.08 15.03 5.44
N ASP A 75 3.32 14.21 6.16
CA ASP A 75 2.97 12.85 5.74
C ASP A 75 2.16 12.85 4.45
N ALA A 76 1.19 13.76 4.29
CA ALA A 76 0.42 13.91 3.05
C ALA A 76 1.32 14.22 1.84
N LEU A 77 2.28 15.14 2.02
CA LEU A 77 3.25 15.49 0.96
C LEU A 77 4.16 14.31 0.61
N TYR A 78 4.62 13.56 1.61
CA TYR A 78 5.48 12.41 1.39
C TYR A 78 4.72 11.25 0.72
N ALA A 79 3.51 10.96 1.18
CA ALA A 79 2.60 9.98 0.59
C ALA A 79 2.31 10.28 -0.89
N ASP A 80 1.96 11.52 -1.22
CA ASP A 80 1.73 11.94 -2.62
C ASP A 80 2.99 11.80 -3.47
N ALA A 81 4.17 12.11 -2.94
CA ALA A 81 5.44 11.90 -3.64
C ALA A 81 5.70 10.41 -3.93
N LEU A 82 5.38 9.51 -2.99
CA LEU A 82 5.53 8.06 -3.17
C LEU A 82 4.66 7.52 -4.31
N THR A 83 3.43 8.03 -4.51
CA THR A 83 2.55 7.59 -5.61
C THR A 83 3.12 7.84 -7.00
N ARG A 84 4.04 8.80 -7.11
CA ARG A 84 4.72 9.19 -8.35
C ARG A 84 6.00 8.40 -8.61
N THR A 85 6.45 7.60 -7.64
CA THR A 85 7.63 6.74 -7.79
C THR A 85 7.27 5.44 -8.52
N VAL A 86 8.19 4.96 -9.37
CA VAL A 86 8.07 3.66 -10.04
C VAL A 86 9.26 2.78 -9.65
N PRO A 87 9.03 1.58 -9.07
CA PRO A 87 10.13 0.68 -8.75
C PRO A 87 10.98 0.36 -9.99
N PHE A 88 12.30 0.47 -9.86
CA PHE A 88 13.25 0.25 -10.97
C PHE A 88 13.10 -1.14 -11.62
N LEU A 89 12.82 -2.18 -10.82
CA LEU A 89 12.59 -3.53 -11.34
C LEU A 89 11.33 -3.61 -12.23
N ARG A 90 10.31 -2.77 -11.95
CA ARG A 90 9.09 -2.68 -12.76
C ARG A 90 9.35 -2.00 -14.10
N SER A 91 10.15 -0.93 -14.10
CA SER A 91 10.51 -0.20 -15.33
C SER A 91 11.38 -1.06 -16.26
N ALA A 92 12.38 -1.76 -15.72
CA ALA A 92 13.22 -2.68 -16.49
C ALA A 92 12.41 -3.83 -17.12
N ARG A 93 11.45 -4.42 -16.40
CA ARG A 93 10.61 -5.51 -16.93
C ARG A 93 9.64 -5.03 -18.01
N ALA A 94 9.11 -3.82 -17.89
CA ALA A 94 8.28 -3.22 -18.93
C ALA A 94 9.11 -2.93 -20.19
N ALA A 95 10.32 -2.40 -20.04
CA ALA A 95 11.23 -2.13 -21.17
C ALA A 95 11.67 -3.41 -21.90
N GLY A 96 12.02 -4.47 -21.16
CA GLY A 96 12.42 -5.76 -21.75
C GLY A 96 11.29 -6.50 -22.48
N ARG A 97 10.01 -6.20 -22.17
CA ARG A 97 8.86 -6.69 -22.94
C ARG A 97 8.69 -5.96 -24.27
N PHE A 98 9.24 -4.76 -24.41
CA PHE A 98 9.13 -3.93 -25.62
C PHE A 98 10.24 -4.23 -26.64
N SER A 99 11.35 -4.85 -26.24
CA SER A 99 12.48 -5.20 -27.12
C SER A 99 12.30 -6.52 -27.87
N GLY A 100 11.09 -7.11 -27.86
CA GLY A 100 10.83 -8.46 -28.36
C GLY A 100 9.93 -8.54 -29.59
N THR A 101 10.03 -7.62 -30.55
CA THR A 101 9.42 -7.79 -31.89
C THR A 101 10.07 -6.84 -32.89
N GLY A 102 11.16 -7.30 -33.50
CA GLY A 102 11.79 -6.66 -34.64
C GLY A 102 12.88 -7.56 -35.17
N GLU A 103 12.70 -8.00 -36.42
CA GLU A 103 13.66 -8.72 -37.27
C GLU A 103 13.99 -10.20 -36.98
N ALA A 104 13.41 -11.07 -37.81
CA ALA A 104 14.22 -11.79 -38.81
C ALA A 104 13.41 -11.92 -40.10
N ALA A 105 13.96 -11.33 -41.17
CA ALA A 105 13.47 -11.38 -42.55
C ALA A 105 13.80 -12.71 -43.23
#